data_AF-S0BFZ0-F1
#
_entry.id   AF-S0BFZ0-F1
#
_cell.length_a   1.000
_cell.length_b   1.000
_cell.length_c   1.000
_cell.angle_alpha   90.00
_cell.angle_beta   90.00
_cell.angle_gamma   90.00
#
_symmetry.space_group_name_H-M   'P 1'
#
loop_
_entity.id
_entity.type
_entity.pdbx_description
1 polymer ?
#
loop_
_entity_poly.entity_id
_entity_poly.type
_entity_poly.pdbx_seq_one_letter_code
_entity_poly.pdbx_strand_id
1 'polypeptide(L)'
;KARGSDLRVHFKNSRETVMAVRGMELGKAKKYLEDVIGHKRVIPYHRFCGGCGRTAQAKNEGSTNGQGRWPKKSCEFVLNLLKNAESNAEVKGLDTDNLYVSHIQVNKAQKQRRRTYRA
;
A
#
# COMPACT_ATOMS: atom_id res chain seq x y z
N LYS A 1 15.07 4.75 5.50
CA LYS A 1 14.43 5.36 4.29
C LYS A 1 14.57 4.36 3.14
N ALA A 2 13.60 4.29 2.23
CA ALA A 2 13.66 3.45 1.02
C ALA A 2 12.88 4.12 -0.12
N ARG A 3 13.21 3.82 -1.38
CA ARG A 3 12.55 4.39 -2.57
C ARG A 3 12.56 3.37 -3.71
N GLY A 4 11.48 3.35 -4.48
CA GLY A 4 11.45 2.72 -5.81
C GLY A 4 10.94 3.72 -6.84
N SER A 5 11.59 3.78 -7.99
CA SER A 5 11.23 4.63 -9.15
C SER A 5 10.75 3.78 -10.31
N ASP A 6 9.88 4.34 -11.15
CA ASP A 6 9.34 3.72 -12.38
C ASP A 6 8.79 2.30 -12.21
N LEU A 7 8.23 2.04 -11.03
CA LEU A 7 7.63 0.76 -10.69
C LEU A 7 6.39 0.50 -11.55
N ARG A 8 6.32 -0.69 -12.14
CA ARG A 8 5.20 -1.13 -12.97
C ARG A 8 4.03 -1.63 -12.12
N VAL A 9 3.44 -0.72 -11.35
CA VAL A 9 2.28 -0.94 -10.47
C VAL A 9 1.16 0.05 -10.78
N HIS A 10 -0.08 -0.32 -10.44
CA HIS A 10 -1.22 0.57 -10.66
C HIS A 10 -1.19 1.72 -9.65
N PHE A 11 -0.89 2.93 -10.14
CA PHE A 11 -0.74 4.13 -9.31
C PHE A 11 -1.88 4.33 -8.29
N LYS A 12 -3.14 4.23 -8.74
CA LYS A 12 -4.29 4.48 -7.86
C LYS A 12 -4.36 3.48 -6.71
N ASN A 13 -4.08 2.21 -6.98
CA ASN A 13 -4.10 1.16 -5.97
C ASN A 13 -2.97 1.38 -4.97
N SER A 14 -1.76 1.62 -5.47
CA SER A 14 -0.59 1.86 -4.61
C SER A 14 -0.77 3.08 -3.72
N ARG A 15 -1.43 4.13 -4.20
CA ARG A 15 -1.75 5.28 -3.38
C ARG A 15 -2.66 4.92 -2.21
N GLU A 16 -3.75 4.19 -2.44
CA GLU A 16 -4.68 3.83 -1.36
C GLU A 16 -3.99 2.87 -0.36
N THR A 17 -3.20 1.90 -0.85
CA THR A 17 -2.35 1.03 -0.02
C THR A 17 -1.42 1.83 0.89
N VAL A 18 -0.71 2.81 0.33
CA VAL A 18 0.27 3.61 1.07
C VAL A 18 -0.40 4.50 2.11
N MET A 19 -1.57 5.07 1.80
CA MET A 19 -2.32 5.87 2.76
C MET A 19 -2.82 5.05 3.94
N ALA A 20 -3.21 3.79 3.71
CA ALA A 20 -3.69 2.90 4.78
C ALA A 20 -2.60 2.57 5.81
N VAL A 21 -1.32 2.59 5.43
CA VAL A 21 -0.19 2.22 6.31
C VAL A 21 0.48 3.43 6.96
N ARG A 22 0.10 4.65 6.56
CA ARG A 22 0.72 5.88 7.07
C ARG A 22 0.48 6.03 8.57
N GLY A 23 1.55 6.26 9.33
CA GLY A 23 1.49 6.45 10.78
C GLY A 23 1.40 5.16 11.60
N MET A 24 1.37 3.98 10.97
CA MET A 24 1.43 2.70 11.68
C MET A 24 2.84 2.38 12.16
N GLU A 25 2.94 1.66 13.28
CA GLU A 25 4.16 0.95 13.68
C GLU A 25 4.59 -0.03 12.59
N LEU A 26 5.90 -0.20 12.40
CA LEU A 26 6.47 -0.97 11.30
C LEU A 26 6.06 -2.45 11.33
N GLY A 27 6.04 -3.07 12.52
CA GLY A 27 5.59 -4.46 12.68
C GLY A 27 4.11 -4.64 12.33
N LYS A 28 3.25 -3.74 12.83
CA LYS A 28 1.81 -3.72 12.53
C LYS A 28 1.54 -3.49 11.04
N ALA A 29 2.28 -2.57 10.42
CA ALA A 29 2.22 -2.26 9.00
C ALA A 29 2.49 -3.47 8.11
N LYS A 30 3.57 -4.21 8.38
CA LYS A 30 3.91 -5.41 7.60
C LYS A 30 2.85 -6.50 7.74
N LYS A 31 2.47 -6.80 8.99
CA LYS A 31 1.42 -7.80 9.28
C LYS A 31 0.11 -7.44 8.58
N TYR A 32 -0.29 -6.17 8.62
CA TYR A 32 -1.48 -5.70 7.91
C TYR A 32 -1.41 -5.95 6.40
N LEU A 33 -0.28 -5.64 5.76
CA LEU A 33 -0.12 -5.89 4.32
C LEU A 33 -0.12 -7.38 3.97
N GLU A 34 0.46 -8.23 4.81
CA GLU A 34 0.43 -9.69 4.66
C GLU A 34 -1.00 -10.24 4.83
N ASP A 35 -1.75 -9.75 5.81
CA ASP A 35 -3.16 -10.09 6.01
C ASP A 35 -4.05 -9.65 4.84
N VAL A 36 -3.75 -8.51 4.21
CA VAL A 36 -4.43 -8.06 3.00
C VAL A 36 -4.11 -8.96 1.81
N ILE A 37 -2.86 -9.41 1.66
CA ILE A 37 -2.49 -10.40 0.64
C ILE A 37 -3.25 -11.72 0.88
N GLY A 38 -3.39 -12.13 2.13
CA GLY A 38 -4.18 -13.28 2.58
C GLY A 38 -5.71 -13.06 2.60
N HIS A 39 -6.21 -11.90 2.15
CA HIS A 39 -7.64 -11.53 2.12
C HIS A 39 -8.35 -11.53 3.49
N LYS A 40 -7.59 -11.52 4.59
CA LYS A 40 -8.13 -11.46 5.97
C LYS A 40 -8.55 -10.05 6.35
N ARG A 41 -7.81 -9.05 5.88
CA ARG A 41 -8.09 -7.62 6.04
C ARG A 41 -8.15 -6.97 4.67
N VAL A 42 -8.66 -5.74 4.57
CA VAL A 42 -8.84 -5.04 3.29
C VAL A 42 -8.18 -3.67 3.31
N ILE A 43 -7.78 -3.17 2.14
CA ILE A 43 -7.37 -1.77 2.01
C ILE A 43 -8.61 -0.91 1.71
N PRO A 44 -8.91 0.09 2.56
CA PRO A 44 -9.98 1.03 2.30
C PRO A 44 -9.61 1.94 1.12
N TYR A 45 -10.57 2.22 0.24
CA TYR A 45 -10.38 3.10 -0.90
C TYR A 45 -11.12 4.42 -0.66
N HIS A 46 -10.37 5.51 -0.46
CA HIS A 46 -10.95 6.81 -0.12
C HIS A 46 -11.12 7.73 -1.33
N ARG A 47 -10.07 7.93 -2.15
CA ARG A 47 -10.16 8.87 -3.30
C ARG A 47 -10.52 8.15 -4.59
N PHE A 48 -9.92 7.00 -4.85
CA PHE A 48 -10.07 6.28 -6.12
C PHE A 48 -11.14 5.18 -6.05
N CYS A 49 -12.32 5.52 -5.55
CA CYS A 49 -13.40 4.59 -5.23
C CYS A 49 -14.47 4.39 -6.33
N GLY A 50 -14.33 5.03 -7.49
CA GLY A 50 -15.28 4.89 -8.61
C GLY A 50 -15.38 3.44 -9.11
N GLY A 51 -16.59 2.88 -9.10
CA GLY A 51 -16.85 1.47 -9.47
C GLY A 51 -16.22 0.44 -8.52
N CYS A 52 -15.89 0.84 -7.28
CA CYS A 52 -15.40 -0.10 -6.28
C CYS A 52 -16.56 -0.82 -5.57
N GLY A 53 -16.47 -2.15 -5.49
CA GLY A 53 -17.38 -2.95 -4.68
C GLY A 53 -17.26 -2.63 -3.19
N ARG A 54 -18.30 -3.01 -2.43
CA ARG A 54 -18.36 -2.87 -0.97
C ARG A 54 -18.01 -4.19 -0.29
N THR A 55 -17.43 -4.12 0.90
CA THR A 55 -17.11 -5.30 1.71
C THR A 55 -17.24 -4.98 3.20
N ALA A 56 -17.68 -5.96 3.99
CA ALA A 56 -17.81 -5.82 5.45
C ALA A 56 -16.46 -5.49 6.11
N GLN A 57 -15.36 -6.04 5.58
CA GLN A 57 -14.01 -5.76 6.11
C GLN A 57 -13.66 -4.26 6.04
N ALA A 58 -14.16 -3.54 5.03
CA ALA A 58 -13.82 -2.12 4.85
C ALA A 58 -14.41 -1.25 5.97
N LYS A 59 -15.55 -1.67 6.54
CA LYS A 59 -16.16 -0.98 7.68
C LYS A 59 -15.24 -1.02 8.90
N ASN A 60 -14.58 -2.15 9.14
CA ASN A 60 -13.65 -2.33 10.26
C ASN A 60 -12.38 -1.48 10.11
N GLU A 61 -11.98 -1.18 8.87
CA GLU A 61 -10.79 -0.39 8.53
C GLU A 61 -11.08 1.11 8.36
N GLY A 62 -12.24 1.58 8.83
CA GLY A 62 -12.59 3.00 8.82
C GLY A 62 -13.03 3.56 7.46
N SER A 63 -13.42 2.71 6.50
CA SER A 63 -13.98 3.20 5.23
C SER A 63 -15.37 3.78 5.43
N THR A 64 -15.55 5.07 5.12
CA THR A 64 -16.84 5.77 5.16
C THR A 64 -17.90 5.15 4.25
N ASN A 65 -17.52 4.70 3.05
CA ASN A 65 -18.45 4.19 2.04
C ASN A 65 -18.56 2.65 2.02
N GLY A 66 -17.90 1.97 2.97
CA GLY A 66 -17.74 0.52 2.99
C GLY A 66 -17.00 -0.06 1.76
N GLN A 67 -16.22 0.75 1.03
CA GLN A 67 -15.53 0.35 -0.20
C GLN A 67 -14.06 -0.01 0.09
N GLY A 68 -13.64 -1.17 -0.39
CA GLY A 68 -12.26 -1.65 -0.22
C GLY A 68 -11.92 -2.75 -1.21
N ARG A 69 -10.61 -2.98 -1.40
CA ARG A 69 -10.07 -4.05 -2.27
C ARG A 69 -8.82 -4.66 -1.67
N TRP A 70 -8.37 -5.77 -2.28
CA TRP A 70 -7.11 -6.45 -1.98
C TRP A 70 -6.10 -6.28 -3.14
N PRO A 71 -5.47 -5.11 -3.30
CA PRO A 71 -4.52 -4.85 -4.38
C PRO A 71 -3.17 -5.58 -4.15
N LYS A 72 -3.15 -6.90 -4.32
CA LYS A 72 -2.01 -7.80 -4.06
C LYS A 72 -0.67 -7.24 -4.54
N LYS A 73 -0.57 -6.87 -5.82
CA LYS A 73 0.67 -6.33 -6.41
C LYS A 73 1.16 -5.07 -5.68
N SER A 74 0.25 -4.14 -5.37
CA SER A 74 0.64 -2.92 -4.65
C SER A 74 1.11 -3.23 -3.23
N CYS A 75 0.46 -4.15 -2.53
CA CYS A 75 0.86 -4.59 -1.19
C CYS A 75 2.26 -5.21 -1.18
N GLU A 76 2.54 -6.13 -2.11
CA GLU A 76 3.85 -6.78 -2.23
C GLU A 76 4.98 -5.77 -2.45
N PHE A 77 4.79 -4.79 -3.34
CA PHE A 77 5.80 -3.75 -3.58
C PHE A 77 6.02 -2.87 -2.35
N VAL A 78 4.95 -2.48 -1.65
CA VAL A 78 5.07 -1.66 -0.43
C VAL A 78 5.73 -2.45 0.70
N LEU A 79 5.38 -3.73 0.87
CA LEU A 79 5.99 -4.62 1.86
C LEU A 79 7.50 -4.74 1.63
N ASN A 80 7.93 -4.92 0.38
CA ASN A 80 9.35 -4.98 0.03
C ASN A 80 10.08 -3.66 0.33
N LEU A 81 9.45 -2.50 0.08
CA LEU A 81 10.02 -1.21 0.44
C LEU A 81 10.12 -1.01 1.96
N LEU A 82 9.17 -1.52 2.75
CA LEU A 82 9.22 -1.47 4.21
C LEU A 82 10.34 -2.37 4.76
N LYS A 83 10.51 -3.59 4.23
CA LYS A 83 11.63 -4.48 4.58
C LYS A 83 12.99 -3.87 4.27
N ASN A 84 13.11 -3.20 3.12
CA ASN A 84 14.33 -2.45 2.79
C ASN A 84 14.55 -1.27 3.76
N ALA A 85 13.50 -0.52 4.09
CA ALA A 85 13.59 0.60 5.03
C ALA A 85 13.99 0.16 6.45
N GLU A 86 13.55 -1.02 6.88
CA GLU A 86 13.93 -1.67 8.13
C GLU A 86 15.41 -2.05 8.14
N SER A 87 15.89 -2.76 7.12
CA SER A 87 17.31 -3.13 7.02
C SER A 87 18.21 -1.88 7.07
N ASN A 88 17.80 -0.79 6.44
CA ASN A 88 18.51 0.49 6.53
C ASN A 88 18.44 1.15 7.92
N ALA A 89 17.45 0.82 8.74
CA ALA A 89 17.33 1.33 10.11
C ALA A 89 18.19 0.49 11.08
N GLU A 90 18.20 -0.83 10.90
CA GLU A 90 19.06 -1.76 11.63
C GLU A 90 20.55 -1.44 11.42
N VAL A 91 20.97 -1.20 10.18
CA VAL A 91 22.35 -0.75 9.86
C VAL A 91 22.72 0.56 10.55
N LYS A 92 21.74 1.39 10.90
CA LYS A 92 21.95 2.65 11.63
C LYS A 92 21.90 2.49 13.15
N GLY A 93 21.73 1.26 13.66
CA GLY A 93 21.60 0.99 15.08
C GLY A 93 20.32 1.57 15.70
N LEU A 94 19.27 1.79 14.89
CA LEU A 94 17.95 2.18 15.41
C LEU A 94 17.24 0.95 15.96
N ASP A 95 16.55 1.11 17.08
CA ASP A 95 15.68 0.09 17.63
C ASP A 95 14.50 -0.18 16.68
N THR A 96 14.46 -1.38 16.11
CA THR A 96 13.48 -1.80 15.11
C THR A 96 12.06 -1.94 15.66
N ASP A 97 11.91 -2.17 16.96
CA ASP A 97 10.62 -2.45 17.59
C ASP A 97 9.79 -1.16 17.75
N ASN A 98 10.47 -0.04 17.95
CA ASN A 98 9.86 1.28 18.12
C ASN A 98 9.74 2.09 16.82
N LEU A 99 10.01 1.48 15.66
CA LEU A 99 9.89 2.15 14.37
C LEU A 99 8.44 2.30 13.93
N TYR A 100 8.12 3.46 13.36
CA TYR A 100 6.83 3.73 12.72
C TYR A 100 7.00 4.45 11.38
N VAL A 101 5.99 4.33 10.52
CA VAL A 101 5.98 4.92 9.18
C VAL A 101 5.59 6.40 9.26
N SER A 102 6.58 7.25 9.50
CA SER A 102 6.37 8.71 9.61
C SER A 102 5.96 9.37 8.29
N HIS A 103 6.61 9.00 7.19
CA HIS A 103 6.34 9.55 5.87
C HIS A 103 6.33 8.46 4.81
N ILE A 104 5.30 8.49 3.96
CA ILE A 104 5.16 7.61 2.82
C ILE A 104 4.40 8.34 1.70
N GLN A 105 4.90 8.23 0.46
CA GLN A 105 4.38 8.97 -0.67
C GLN A 105 4.42 8.13 -1.95
N VAL A 106 3.43 8.32 -2.82
CA VAL A 106 3.37 7.72 -4.15
C VAL A 106 3.08 8.82 -5.18
N ASN A 107 3.89 8.87 -6.24
CA ASN A 107 3.73 9.78 -7.37
C ASN A 107 3.49 8.99 -8.67
N LYS A 108 2.93 9.66 -9.68
CA LYS A 108 2.74 9.06 -11.01
C LYS A 108 4.09 9.01 -11.73
N ALA A 109 4.45 7.83 -12.23
CA ALA A 109 5.57 7.64 -13.16
C ALA A 109 5.16 7.93 -14.61
N GLN A 110 6.12 7.96 -15.53
CA GLN A 110 5.84 8.08 -16.96
C GLN A 110 4.96 6.91 -17.43
N LYS A 111 3.88 7.21 -18.16
CA LYS A 111 2.97 6.20 -18.67
C LYS A 111 3.62 5.43 -19.83
N GLN A 112 3.71 4.11 -19.69
CA GLN A 112 4.08 3.22 -20.79
C GLN A 112 2.93 3.13 -21.79
N ARG A 113 3.22 3.30 -23.09
CA ARG A 113 2.22 3.27 -24.16
C ARG A 113 2.11 1.86 -24.75
N ARG A 114 0.87 1.45 -25.04
CA ARG A 114 0.51 0.22 -25.78
C ARG A 114 -0.60 0.59 -26.76
N ARG A 115 -0.75 -0.16 -27.85
CA ARG A 115 -1.83 0.04 -28.84
C ARG A 115 -3.02 -0.85 -28.49
N THR A 116 -4.24 -0.36 -28.76
CA THR A 116 -5.50 -1.12 -28.66
C THR A 116 -6.29 -0.81 -29.92
N TYR A 117 -6.53 -1.81 -30.76
CA TYR A 117 -7.38 -1.67 -31.94
C TYR A 117 -8.85 -1.69 -31.51
N ARG A 118 -9.68 -0.86 -32.14
CA ARG A 118 -11.13 -0.77 -31.90
C ARG A 118 -11.86 -0.89 -33.24
N ALA A 119 -13.09 -1.40 -33.19
CA ALA A 119 -13.99 -1.48 -34.33
C ALA A 119 -14.29 -0.09 -34.91
#